data_AF-A0A2T9XP35-F1
#
_entry.id   AF-A0A2T9XP35-F1
#
_cell.length_a   1.000
_cell.length_b   1.000
_cell.length_c   1.000
_cell.angle_alpha   90.00
_cell.angle_beta   90.00
_cell.angle_gamma   90.00
#
_symmetry.space_group_name_H-M   'P 1'
#
loop_
_entity.id
_entity.type
_entity.pdbx_description
1 polymer ?
#
loop_
_entity_poly.entity_id
_entity_poly.type
_entity_poly.pdbx_seq_one_letter_code
_entity_poly.pdbx_strand_id
1 'polypeptide(L)'
;PSASTPPPAEPTSVPDAGQVLALLATADRTAAADAADVPGGSLARLLASIAASRAGLEAQLAAALGVPAPDAGSPAVATPADAATPGSPTSTAGAPSPAAPQPADVPSTDRIGIVAAEDQAGYGYEVLAAKLDDPSRSAARAAAAVHRARAETWAQAWALDGTTSDPRRATYALPAGLDDPATALALAQSLEVGLTTTYASAVADSARASRPELVAALLAASADAAAWGAPTTAFPGLPERVD
;
A
#
# COMPACT_ATOMS: atom_id res chain seq x y z
N PRO A 1 -46.36 3.21 -48.85
CA PRO A 1 -45.59 3.34 -47.59
C PRO A 1 -44.10 3.07 -47.86
N SER A 2 -43.32 4.13 -48.11
CA SER A 2 -41.87 4.01 -48.28
C SER A 2 -41.25 3.74 -46.92
N ALA A 3 -40.64 2.57 -46.75
CA ALA A 3 -39.88 2.25 -45.55
C ALA A 3 -38.51 2.94 -45.64
N SER A 4 -38.26 3.92 -44.77
CA SER A 4 -36.94 4.50 -44.58
C SER A 4 -36.01 3.47 -43.95
N THR A 5 -34.95 3.09 -44.66
CA THR A 5 -33.86 2.29 -44.12
C THR A 5 -33.13 3.09 -43.03
N PRO A 6 -32.95 2.56 -41.81
CA PRO A 6 -32.15 3.22 -40.79
C PRO A 6 -30.69 3.34 -41.23
N PRO A 7 -29.99 4.43 -40.87
CA PRO A 7 -28.59 4.61 -41.24
C PRO A 7 -27.72 3.49 -40.64
N PRO A 8 -26.59 3.13 -41.29
CA PRO A 8 -25.66 2.14 -40.76
C PRO A 8 -25.20 2.55 -39.35
N ALA A 9 -25.14 1.59 -38.43
CA ALA A 9 -24.52 1.82 -37.13
C ALA A 9 -23.06 2.26 -37.34
N GLU A 10 -22.67 3.39 -36.74
CA GLU A 10 -21.28 3.84 -36.74
C GLU A 10 -20.40 2.75 -36.11
N PRO A 11 -19.24 2.41 -36.70
CA PRO A 11 -18.34 1.44 -36.10
C PRO A 11 -17.87 1.98 -34.74
N THR A 12 -18.14 1.22 -33.68
CA THR A 12 -17.54 1.46 -32.35
C THR A 12 -16.03 1.52 -32.51
N SER A 13 -15.41 2.65 -32.22
CA SER A 13 -13.96 2.83 -32.28
C SER A 13 -13.28 1.85 -31.32
N VAL A 14 -12.23 1.17 -31.79
CA VAL A 14 -11.39 0.31 -30.96
C VAL A 14 -10.73 1.18 -29.88
N PRO A 15 -10.79 0.79 -28.59
CA PRO A 15 -10.20 1.59 -27.52
C PRO A 15 -8.69 1.70 -27.70
N ASP A 16 -8.14 2.90 -27.46
CA ASP A 16 -6.70 3.11 -27.46
C ASP A 16 -6.03 2.56 -26.18
N ALA A 17 -4.69 2.51 -26.19
CA ALA A 17 -3.90 1.98 -25.09
C ALA A 17 -4.17 2.69 -23.75
N GLY A 18 -4.34 4.01 -23.75
CA GLY A 18 -4.63 4.78 -22.54
C GLY A 18 -6.02 4.48 -21.99
N GLN A 19 -7.01 4.29 -22.87
CA GLN A 19 -8.35 3.87 -22.49
C GLN A 19 -8.36 2.47 -21.87
N VAL A 20 -7.58 1.54 -22.41
CA VAL A 20 -7.42 0.19 -21.83
C VAL A 20 -6.76 0.25 -20.44
N LEU A 21 -5.70 1.04 -20.27
CA LEU A 21 -5.05 1.23 -18.97
C LEU A 21 -6.00 1.85 -17.94
N ALA A 22 -6.77 2.88 -18.31
CA ALA A 22 -7.75 3.48 -17.40
C ALA A 22 -8.86 2.50 -16.96
N LEU A 23 -9.26 1.59 -17.85
CA LEU A 23 -10.19 0.51 -17.53
C LEU A 23 -9.55 -0.52 -16.58
N LEU A 24 -8.27 -0.87 -16.78
CA LEU A 24 -7.52 -1.75 -15.88
C LEU A 24 -7.40 -1.13 -14.48
N ALA A 25 -6.96 0.12 -14.36
CA ALA A 25 -6.89 0.82 -13.08
C ALA A 25 -8.22 0.87 -12.32
N THR A 26 -9.33 0.99 -13.06
CA THR A 26 -10.68 0.96 -12.46
C THR A 26 -11.06 -0.44 -12.00
N ALA A 27 -10.76 -1.46 -12.80
CA ALA A 27 -10.99 -2.85 -12.43
C ALA A 27 -10.14 -3.27 -11.23
N ASP A 28 -8.90 -2.80 -11.13
CA ASP A 28 -7.98 -3.12 -10.05
C ASP A 28 -8.38 -2.44 -8.73
N ARG A 29 -8.82 -1.18 -8.78
CA ARG A 29 -9.44 -0.53 -7.61
C ARG A 29 -10.72 -1.25 -7.14
N THR A 30 -11.54 -1.70 -8.08
CA THR A 30 -12.73 -2.50 -7.75
C THR A 30 -12.33 -3.82 -7.08
N ALA A 31 -11.34 -4.53 -7.64
CA ALA A 31 -10.83 -5.78 -7.07
C ALA A 31 -10.24 -5.58 -5.65
N ALA A 32 -9.56 -4.46 -5.41
CA ALA A 32 -9.04 -4.11 -4.08
C ALA A 32 -10.17 -3.84 -3.07
N ALA A 33 -11.24 -3.15 -3.50
CA ALA A 33 -12.42 -2.94 -2.67
C ALA A 33 -13.15 -4.25 -2.36
N ASP A 34 -13.31 -5.12 -3.36
CA ASP A 34 -13.91 -6.44 -3.19
C ASP A 34 -13.07 -7.31 -2.24
N ALA A 35 -11.73 -7.26 -2.35
CA ALA A 35 -10.83 -7.96 -1.44
C ALA A 35 -11.02 -7.54 0.02
N ALA A 36 -11.31 -6.25 0.26
CA ALA A 36 -11.60 -5.76 1.61
C ALA A 36 -12.99 -6.19 2.11
N ASP A 37 -13.99 -6.33 1.23
CA ASP A 37 -15.37 -6.64 1.61
C ASP A 37 -15.70 -8.14 1.69
N VAL A 38 -14.89 -9.06 1.17
CA VAL A 38 -15.23 -10.49 1.27
C VAL A 38 -15.37 -10.98 2.72
N PRO A 39 -16.29 -11.93 3.04
CA PRO A 39 -16.49 -12.41 4.41
C PRO A 39 -15.24 -13.05 5.04
N GLY A 40 -14.54 -13.90 4.30
CA GLY A 40 -13.41 -14.69 4.83
C GLY A 40 -12.07 -13.98 4.73
N GLY A 41 -11.29 -13.96 5.82
CA GLY A 41 -9.98 -13.32 5.86
C GLY A 41 -8.95 -13.95 4.92
N SER A 42 -8.88 -15.28 4.84
CA SER A 42 -7.99 -15.98 3.90
C SER A 42 -8.30 -15.66 2.43
N LEU A 43 -9.59 -15.52 2.09
CA LEU A 43 -10.02 -15.08 0.77
C LEU A 43 -9.68 -13.61 0.53
N ALA A 44 -9.87 -12.74 1.53
CA ALA A 44 -9.48 -11.32 1.46
C ALA A 44 -7.99 -11.17 1.15
N ARG A 45 -7.13 -11.91 1.87
CA ARG A 45 -5.68 -11.93 1.64
C ARG A 45 -5.32 -12.41 0.24
N LEU A 46 -5.96 -13.46 -0.26
CA LEU A 46 -5.72 -13.96 -1.62
C LEU A 46 -6.14 -12.93 -2.68
N LEU A 47 -7.32 -12.32 -2.54
CA LEU A 47 -7.81 -11.32 -3.49
C LEU A 47 -6.95 -10.05 -3.47
N ALA A 48 -6.47 -9.62 -2.29
CA ALA A 48 -5.55 -8.49 -2.17
C ALA A 48 -4.20 -8.78 -2.87
N SER A 49 -3.69 -10.00 -2.76
CA SER A 49 -2.49 -10.45 -3.49
C SER A 49 -2.70 -10.46 -5.00
N ILE A 50 -3.85 -10.93 -5.48
CA ILE A 50 -4.21 -10.88 -6.90
C ILE A 50 -4.32 -9.43 -7.38
N ALA A 51 -4.91 -8.53 -6.59
CA ALA A 51 -4.98 -7.11 -6.91
C ALA A 51 -3.57 -6.48 -7.02
N ALA A 52 -2.64 -6.84 -6.12
CA ALA A 52 -1.24 -6.39 -6.19
C ALA A 52 -0.53 -6.88 -7.45
N SER A 53 -0.73 -8.15 -7.81
CA SER A 53 -0.19 -8.75 -9.02
C SER A 53 -0.70 -8.03 -10.28
N ARG A 54 -2.01 -7.74 -10.34
CA ARG A 54 -2.63 -7.03 -11.47
C ARG A 54 -2.13 -5.59 -11.60
N ALA A 55 -2.04 -4.86 -10.49
CA ALA A 55 -1.49 -3.50 -10.48
C ALA A 55 -0.03 -3.48 -10.97
N GLY A 56 0.78 -4.48 -10.58
CA GLY A 56 2.14 -4.65 -11.07
C GLY A 56 2.21 -4.91 -12.59
N LEU A 57 1.33 -5.78 -13.11
CA LEU A 57 1.22 -6.05 -14.55
C LEU A 57 0.75 -4.82 -15.33
N GLU A 58 -0.18 -4.05 -14.78
CA GLU A 58 -0.64 -2.78 -15.36
C GLU A 58 0.51 -1.77 -15.46
N ALA A 59 1.29 -1.60 -14.38
CA ALA A 59 2.45 -0.72 -14.38
C ALA A 59 3.51 -1.14 -15.41
N GLN A 60 3.76 -2.44 -15.54
CA GLN A 60 4.68 -2.98 -16.55
C GLN A 60 4.16 -2.76 -17.98
N LEU A 61 2.86 -2.92 -18.21
CA LEU A 61 2.23 -2.65 -19.50
C LEU A 61 2.33 -1.17 -19.86
N ALA A 62 2.03 -0.26 -18.92
CA ALA A 62 2.17 1.17 -19.12
C ALA A 62 3.62 1.56 -19.48
N ALA A 63 4.59 1.02 -18.75
CA ALA A 63 6.01 1.21 -19.05
C ALA A 63 6.40 0.68 -20.44
N ALA A 64 5.93 -0.50 -20.83
CA ALA A 64 6.19 -1.08 -22.14
C ALA A 64 5.58 -0.28 -23.30
N LEU A 65 4.46 0.40 -23.04
CA LEU A 65 3.77 1.27 -24.00
C LEU A 65 4.35 2.70 -24.02
N GLY A 66 5.22 3.06 -23.07
CA GLY A 66 5.73 4.43 -22.92
C GLY A 66 4.67 5.44 -22.51
N VAL A 67 3.58 4.98 -21.89
CA VAL A 67 2.48 5.81 -21.40
C VAL A 67 2.63 5.94 -19.87
N PRO A 68 2.40 7.11 -19.27
CA PRO A 68 2.38 7.21 -17.80
C PRO A 68 1.36 6.22 -17.23
N ALA A 69 1.76 5.49 -16.19
CA ALA A 69 0.81 4.70 -15.43
C ALA A 69 -0.28 5.65 -14.89
N PRO A 70 -1.57 5.29 -14.99
CA PRO A 70 -2.61 6.07 -14.33
C PRO A 70 -2.28 6.16 -12.84
N ASP A 71 -2.53 7.32 -12.21
CA ASP A 71 -2.25 7.51 -10.78
C ASP A 71 -2.89 6.37 -9.97
N ALA A 72 -2.05 5.43 -9.53
CA ALA A 72 -2.41 4.49 -8.50
C ALA A 72 -2.58 5.35 -7.27
N GLY A 73 -3.83 5.74 -6.97
CA GLY A 73 -4.16 6.67 -5.92
C GLY A 73 -3.36 6.34 -4.67
N SER A 74 -2.30 7.11 -4.43
CA SER A 74 -1.58 7.04 -3.18
C SER A 74 -2.63 7.32 -2.10
N PRO A 75 -2.72 6.53 -1.02
CA PRO A 75 -3.56 6.94 0.09
C PRO A 75 -3.05 8.31 0.49
N ALA A 76 -3.88 9.33 0.26
CA ALA A 76 -3.55 10.69 0.63
C ALA A 76 -3.31 10.64 2.13
N VAL A 77 -2.04 10.78 2.53
CA VAL A 77 -1.69 11.13 3.89
C VAL A 77 -2.46 12.41 4.14
N ALA A 78 -3.46 12.34 4.99
CA ALA A 78 -4.16 13.52 5.45
C ALA A 78 -3.11 14.36 6.19
N THR A 79 -2.61 15.40 5.53
CA THR A 79 -1.76 16.39 6.16
C THR A 79 -2.57 17.05 7.28
N PRO A 80 -2.13 17.04 8.54
CA PRO A 80 -2.75 17.85 9.57
C PRO A 80 -2.30 19.30 9.38
N ALA A 81 -3.11 20.07 8.64
CA ALA A 81 -3.22 21.51 8.77
C ALA A 81 -4.63 21.76 9.31
N ASP A 82 -4.88 22.48 10.40
CA ASP A 82 -4.17 23.61 10.99
C ASP A 82 -4.54 23.68 12.49
N ALA A 83 -3.64 24.20 13.31
CA ALA A 83 -3.86 24.35 14.74
C ALA A 83 -4.62 25.65 15.07
N ALA A 84 -5.70 25.48 15.83
CA ALA A 84 -6.25 26.39 16.85
C ALA A 84 -7.01 27.68 16.44
N THR A 85 -8.26 27.76 16.89
CA THR A 85 -8.73 28.80 17.85
C THR A 85 -9.89 28.24 18.69
N PRO A 86 -9.99 28.51 20.01
CA PRO A 86 -10.94 27.85 20.91
C PRO A 86 -12.27 28.60 21.06
N GLY A 87 -13.38 27.85 21.08
CA GLY A 87 -14.69 28.31 21.53
C GLY A 87 -15.53 27.12 22.03
N SER A 88 -15.90 27.15 23.31
CA SER A 88 -16.82 26.19 23.95
C SER A 88 -18.14 26.91 24.32
N PRO A 89 -19.19 26.19 24.80
CA PRO A 89 -19.82 25.01 24.21
C PRO A 89 -21.36 25.17 24.15
N THR A 90 -22.05 24.45 23.27
CA THR A 90 -23.47 24.14 23.48
C THR A 90 -23.72 22.68 23.17
N SER A 91 -24.04 21.94 24.22
CA SER A 91 -24.55 20.57 24.17
C SER A 91 -25.90 20.53 23.47
N THR A 92 -26.02 19.66 22.47
CA THR A 92 -27.29 19.01 22.14
C THR A 92 -27.02 17.53 22.00
N ALA A 93 -27.66 16.76 22.86
CA ALA A 93 -27.74 15.31 22.76
C ALA A 93 -28.37 14.94 21.41
N GLY A 94 -27.63 14.16 20.61
CA GLY A 94 -28.06 13.58 19.35
C GLY A 94 -27.54 12.15 19.26
N ALA A 95 -28.39 11.25 18.79
CA ALA A 95 -28.25 9.80 18.63
C ALA A 95 -26.84 9.29 18.22
N PRO A 96 -26.51 8.01 18.49
CA PRO A 96 -25.24 7.44 18.07
C PRO A 96 -25.10 7.54 16.54
N SER A 97 -24.23 8.45 16.11
CA SER A 97 -23.69 8.47 14.76
C SER A 97 -22.99 7.13 14.52
N PRO A 98 -23.10 6.49 13.34
CA PRO A 98 -22.33 5.30 13.05
C PRO A 98 -20.86 5.72 13.12
N ALA A 99 -20.17 5.30 14.18
CA ALA A 99 -18.77 5.62 14.40
C ALA A 99 -18.00 5.23 13.15
N ALA A 100 -17.15 6.14 12.66
CA ALA A 100 -16.12 5.79 11.69
C ALA A 100 -15.42 4.51 12.19
N PRO A 101 -15.16 3.52 11.30
CA PRO A 101 -14.58 2.24 11.69
C PRO A 101 -13.32 2.51 12.51
N GLN A 102 -13.35 2.11 13.79
CA GLN A 102 -12.21 2.29 14.67
C GLN A 102 -11.14 1.28 14.22
N PRO A 103 -9.85 1.68 14.14
CA PRO A 103 -8.72 0.80 13.84
C PRO A 103 -8.50 -0.38 14.82
N ALA A 104 -9.46 -0.66 15.72
CA ALA A 104 -9.36 -1.56 16.86
C ALA A 104 -9.59 -3.04 16.53
N ASP A 105 -10.05 -3.38 15.31
CA ASP A 105 -10.33 -4.78 14.92
C ASP A 105 -9.14 -5.48 14.22
N VAL A 106 -7.95 -4.89 14.31
CA VAL A 106 -6.69 -5.53 13.94
C VAL A 106 -6.07 -6.17 15.19
N PRO A 107 -5.71 -7.47 15.17
CA PRO A 107 -5.08 -8.13 16.32
C PRO A 107 -3.85 -7.37 16.82
N SER A 108 -3.64 -7.34 18.14
CA SER A 108 -2.53 -6.59 18.75
C SER A 108 -1.16 -7.02 18.23
N THR A 109 -0.98 -8.31 17.94
CA THR A 109 0.24 -8.85 17.33
C THR A 109 0.52 -8.26 15.96
N ASP A 110 -0.51 -8.10 15.12
CA ASP A 110 -0.36 -7.54 13.78
C ASP A 110 -0.13 -6.04 13.82
N ARG A 111 -0.80 -5.34 14.74
CA ARG A 111 -0.56 -3.91 14.98
C ARG A 111 0.89 -3.63 15.37
N ILE A 112 1.40 -4.40 16.35
CA ILE A 112 2.80 -4.33 16.78
C ILE A 112 3.73 -4.71 15.61
N GLY A 113 3.41 -5.77 14.88
CA GLY A 113 4.19 -6.23 13.73
C GLY A 113 4.32 -5.20 12.61
N ILE A 114 3.21 -4.55 12.24
CA ILE A 114 3.17 -3.51 11.20
C ILE A 114 4.02 -2.30 11.62
N VAL A 115 3.82 -1.77 12.83
CA VAL A 115 4.61 -0.62 13.31
C VAL A 115 6.10 -0.97 13.33
N ALA A 116 6.45 -2.16 13.80
CA ALA A 116 7.85 -2.61 13.84
C ALA A 116 8.46 -2.74 12.45
N ALA A 117 7.71 -3.28 11.47
CA ALA A 117 8.17 -3.49 10.11
C ALA A 117 8.37 -2.16 9.36
N GLU A 118 7.44 -1.22 9.51
CA GLU A 118 7.56 0.13 8.92
C GLU A 118 8.73 0.90 9.53
N ASP A 119 8.92 0.83 10.86
CA ASP A 119 10.05 1.49 11.53
C ASP A 119 11.40 0.87 11.12
N GLN A 120 11.44 -0.46 10.98
CA GLN A 120 12.61 -1.17 10.47
C GLN A 120 12.92 -0.78 9.02
N ALA A 121 11.91 -0.67 8.15
CA ALA A 121 12.10 -0.23 6.78
C ALA A 121 12.64 1.20 6.72
N GLY A 122 12.06 2.11 7.52
CA GLY A 122 12.56 3.48 7.68
C GLY A 122 14.04 3.52 8.08
N TYR A 123 14.42 2.78 9.12
CA TYR A 123 15.82 2.65 9.54
C TYR A 123 16.72 2.05 8.44
N GLY A 124 16.28 0.99 7.77
CA GLY A 124 17.01 0.37 6.67
C GLY A 124 17.32 1.35 5.54
N TYR A 125 16.33 2.15 5.14
CA TYR A 125 16.50 3.16 4.11
C TYR A 125 17.35 4.37 4.54
N GLU A 126 17.32 4.77 5.81
CA GLU A 126 18.27 5.77 6.36
C GLU A 126 19.71 5.29 6.22
N VAL A 127 19.97 4.01 6.54
CA VAL A 127 21.29 3.41 6.36
C VAL A 127 21.67 3.32 4.88
N LEU A 128 20.75 2.90 4.01
CA LEU A 128 20.98 2.88 2.56
C LEU A 128 21.29 4.27 2.02
N ALA A 129 20.57 5.31 2.45
CA ALA A 129 20.84 6.69 2.07
C ALA A 129 22.25 7.17 2.50
N ALA A 130 22.77 6.66 3.62
CA ALA A 130 24.13 6.96 4.05
C ALA A 130 25.21 6.22 3.24
N LYS A 131 24.85 5.09 2.61
CA LYS A 131 25.76 4.21 1.87
C LYS A 131 25.77 4.45 0.35
N LEU A 132 24.63 4.82 -0.21
CA LEU A 132 24.44 5.02 -1.64
C LEU A 132 24.86 6.43 -2.08
N ASP A 133 25.12 6.56 -3.38
CA ASP A 133 25.31 7.83 -4.07
C ASP A 133 24.04 8.31 -4.77
N ASP A 134 24.01 9.58 -5.15
CA ASP A 134 22.90 10.14 -5.91
C ASP A 134 22.86 9.55 -7.33
N PRO A 135 21.67 9.25 -7.89
CA PRO A 135 20.32 9.57 -7.40
C PRO A 135 19.73 8.58 -6.37
N SER A 136 20.32 7.39 -6.18
CA SER A 136 19.78 6.34 -5.31
C SER A 136 19.72 6.75 -3.83
N ARG A 137 20.67 7.57 -3.38
CA ARG A 137 20.64 8.23 -2.06
C ARG A 137 19.36 9.03 -1.84
N SER A 138 18.98 9.86 -2.81
CA SER A 138 17.78 10.69 -2.70
C SER A 138 16.51 9.83 -2.66
N ALA A 139 16.43 8.78 -3.47
CA ALA A 139 15.32 7.83 -3.46
C ALA A 139 15.20 7.11 -2.10
N ALA A 140 16.33 6.63 -1.55
CA ALA A 140 16.37 6.00 -0.23
C ALA A 140 15.94 6.97 0.89
N ARG A 141 16.35 8.24 0.84
CA ARG A 141 15.89 9.25 1.83
C ARG A 141 14.39 9.49 1.76
N ALA A 142 13.82 9.54 0.56
CA ALA A 142 12.37 9.69 0.38
C ALA A 142 11.62 8.47 0.94
N ALA A 143 12.07 7.25 0.62
CA ALA A 143 11.51 6.02 1.15
C ALA A 143 11.59 5.97 2.70
N ALA A 144 12.75 6.31 3.27
CA ALA A 144 12.93 6.41 4.71
C ALA A 144 11.88 7.32 5.38
N ALA A 145 11.68 8.52 4.85
CA ALA A 145 10.71 9.47 5.37
C ALA A 145 9.27 8.92 5.30
N VAL A 146 8.90 8.26 4.20
CA VAL A 146 7.58 7.63 4.03
C VAL A 146 7.35 6.55 5.08
N HIS A 147 8.29 5.62 5.26
CA HIS A 147 8.13 4.54 6.22
C HIS A 147 8.12 5.03 7.68
N ARG A 148 8.98 6.00 8.04
CA ARG A 148 8.96 6.60 9.38
C ARG A 148 7.62 7.28 9.67
N ALA A 149 7.07 8.02 8.69
CA ALA A 149 5.76 8.66 8.84
C ALA A 149 4.62 7.64 8.96
N ARG A 150 4.67 6.53 8.20
CA ARG A 150 3.70 5.43 8.32
C ARG A 150 3.79 4.73 9.68
N ALA A 151 5.00 4.41 10.15
CA ALA A 151 5.22 3.81 11.46
C ALA A 151 4.62 4.66 12.59
N GLU A 152 4.85 5.98 12.56
CA GLU A 152 4.26 6.95 13.47
C GLU A 152 2.72 6.96 13.37
N THR A 153 2.18 7.05 12.16
CA THR A 153 0.73 7.09 11.92
C THR A 153 0.04 5.85 12.48
N TRP A 154 0.61 4.67 12.24
CA TRP A 154 0.08 3.42 12.79
C TRP A 154 0.21 3.34 14.31
N ALA A 155 1.35 3.77 14.86
CA ALA A 155 1.55 3.80 16.30
C ALA A 155 0.53 4.71 17.00
N GLN A 156 0.24 5.87 16.43
CA GLN A 156 -0.77 6.79 16.95
C GLN A 156 -2.20 6.24 16.79
N ALA A 157 -2.55 5.76 15.59
CA ALA A 157 -3.89 5.22 15.29
C ALA A 157 -4.27 4.04 16.20
N TRP A 158 -3.27 3.28 16.66
CA TRP A 158 -3.45 2.12 17.54
C TRP A 158 -3.10 2.37 19.01
N ALA A 159 -2.80 3.62 19.38
CA ALA A 159 -2.40 4.03 20.72
C ALA A 159 -1.20 3.22 21.27
N LEU A 160 -0.24 2.91 20.40
CA LEU A 160 1.04 2.29 20.75
C LEU A 160 2.13 3.33 21.02
N ASP A 161 2.04 4.52 20.41
CA ASP A 161 3.04 5.58 20.51
C ASP A 161 3.38 5.94 21.97
N GLY A 162 4.66 5.85 22.32
CA GLY A 162 5.18 6.20 23.65
C GLY A 162 4.78 5.23 24.77
N THR A 163 4.07 4.14 24.45
CA THR A 163 3.67 3.13 25.44
C THR A 163 4.77 2.08 25.63
N THR A 164 4.62 1.22 26.65
CA THR A 164 5.50 0.05 26.82
C THR A 164 5.37 -0.98 25.69
N SER A 165 4.35 -0.86 24.84
CA SER A 165 4.09 -1.73 23.69
C SER A 165 4.53 -1.08 22.37
N ASP A 166 5.14 0.11 22.39
CA ASP A 166 5.73 0.74 21.21
C ASP A 166 6.90 -0.12 20.72
N PRO A 167 6.82 -0.70 19.51
CA PRO A 167 7.84 -1.63 19.05
C PRO A 167 9.00 -0.97 18.32
N ARG A 168 8.95 0.35 18.11
CA ARG A 168 9.96 1.11 17.37
C ARG A 168 11.29 1.13 18.12
N ARG A 169 12.38 1.07 17.39
CA ARG A 169 13.72 0.87 17.97
C ARG A 169 14.71 1.91 17.48
N ALA A 170 15.68 2.19 18.33
CA ALA A 170 16.82 3.04 17.95
C ALA A 170 17.69 2.39 16.85
N THR A 171 17.75 1.05 16.81
CA THR A 171 18.57 0.31 15.85
C THR A 171 17.96 -1.04 15.49
N TYR A 172 18.18 -1.47 14.26
CA TYR A 172 17.83 -2.81 13.77
C TYR A 172 19.08 -3.54 13.26
N ALA A 173 19.03 -4.87 13.31
CA ALA A 173 20.04 -5.69 12.66
C ALA A 173 19.85 -5.61 11.14
N LEU A 174 20.93 -5.29 10.43
CA LEU A 174 20.97 -5.23 8.97
C LEU A 174 22.04 -6.19 8.44
N PRO A 175 21.96 -6.61 7.16
CA PRO A 175 23.02 -7.37 6.51
C PRO A 175 24.37 -6.63 6.58
N ALA A 176 25.45 -7.40 6.69
CA ALA A 176 26.80 -6.84 6.52
C ALA A 176 27.07 -6.53 5.04
N GLY A 177 28.04 -5.66 4.77
CA GLY A 177 28.50 -5.40 3.39
C GLY A 177 27.61 -4.46 2.58
N LEU A 178 26.87 -3.56 3.21
CA LEU A 178 26.00 -2.58 2.51
C LEU A 178 26.75 -1.55 1.65
N ASP A 179 28.08 -1.56 1.65
CA ASP A 179 28.89 -0.79 0.69
C ASP A 179 28.89 -1.45 -0.71
N ASP A 180 28.50 -2.72 -0.81
CA ASP A 180 28.24 -3.39 -2.09
C ASP A 180 26.85 -3.01 -2.62
N PRO A 181 26.74 -2.43 -3.83
CA PRO A 181 25.46 -2.02 -4.40
C PRO A 181 24.45 -3.15 -4.56
N ALA A 182 24.89 -4.38 -4.83
CA ALA A 182 23.98 -5.52 -4.96
C ALA A 182 23.38 -5.91 -3.60
N THR A 183 24.18 -5.90 -2.54
CA THR A 183 23.72 -6.12 -1.16
C THR A 183 22.78 -5.00 -0.70
N ALA A 184 23.09 -3.74 -1.03
CA ALA A 184 22.24 -2.59 -0.73
C ALA A 184 20.86 -2.69 -1.43
N LEU A 185 20.85 -3.05 -2.71
CA LEU A 185 19.62 -3.27 -3.48
C LEU A 185 18.81 -4.44 -2.92
N ALA A 186 19.47 -5.56 -2.60
CA ALA A 186 18.82 -6.73 -2.01
C ALA A 186 18.18 -6.40 -0.65
N LEU A 187 18.79 -5.51 0.15
CA LEU A 187 18.18 -5.03 1.39
C LEU A 187 16.87 -4.28 1.09
N ALA A 188 16.89 -3.29 0.19
CA ALA A 188 15.68 -2.53 -0.18
C ALA A 188 14.54 -3.47 -0.63
N GLN A 189 14.84 -4.40 -1.54
CA GLN A 189 13.88 -5.41 -2.00
C GLN A 189 13.32 -6.25 -0.85
N SER A 190 14.18 -6.71 0.06
CA SER A 190 13.76 -7.56 1.19
C SER A 190 12.85 -6.82 2.19
N LEU A 191 13.06 -5.52 2.39
CA LEU A 191 12.23 -4.69 3.26
C LEU A 191 10.82 -4.55 2.70
N GLU A 192 10.69 -4.23 1.42
CA GLU A 192 9.38 -4.05 0.78
C GLU A 192 8.62 -5.38 0.60
N VAL A 193 9.32 -6.45 0.25
CA VAL A 193 8.73 -7.80 0.20
C VAL A 193 8.23 -8.21 1.59
N GLY A 194 9.02 -7.94 2.64
CA GLY A 194 8.64 -8.18 4.03
C GLY A 194 7.40 -7.39 4.46
N LEU A 195 7.32 -6.10 4.11
CA LEU A 195 6.13 -5.27 4.35
C LEU A 195 4.91 -5.80 3.61
N THR A 196 5.06 -6.18 2.35
CA THR A 196 3.99 -6.78 1.54
C THR A 196 3.42 -8.03 2.23
N THR A 197 4.27 -8.92 2.74
CA THR A 197 3.85 -10.11 3.50
C THR A 197 3.21 -9.76 4.85
N THR A 198 3.71 -8.74 5.53
CA THR A 198 3.18 -8.26 6.81
C THR A 198 1.75 -7.76 6.65
N TYR A 199 1.51 -6.89 5.67
CA TYR A 199 0.17 -6.40 5.37
C TYR A 199 -0.77 -7.50 4.86
N ALA A 200 -0.28 -8.43 4.04
CA ALA A 200 -1.08 -9.57 3.58
C ALA A 200 -1.58 -10.43 4.74
N SER A 201 -0.73 -10.72 5.72
CA SER A 201 -1.11 -11.46 6.93
C SER A 201 -2.16 -10.67 7.73
N ALA A 202 -1.93 -9.38 7.96
CA ALA A 202 -2.87 -8.53 8.69
C ALA A 202 -4.25 -8.44 8.00
N VAL A 203 -4.33 -8.44 6.66
CA VAL A 203 -5.61 -8.50 5.93
C VAL A 203 -6.39 -9.78 6.27
N ALA A 204 -5.69 -10.92 6.41
CA ALA A 204 -6.34 -12.18 6.77
C ALA A 204 -6.89 -12.18 8.20
N ASP A 205 -6.15 -11.57 9.12
CA ASP A 205 -6.44 -11.66 10.54
C ASP A 205 -7.37 -10.53 11.04
N SER A 206 -7.55 -9.47 10.25
CA SER A 206 -8.39 -8.32 10.58
C SER A 206 -9.86 -8.51 10.21
N ALA A 207 -10.73 -7.83 10.97
CA ALA A 207 -12.13 -7.70 10.57
C ALA A 207 -12.28 -6.87 9.28
N ARG A 208 -13.38 -7.12 8.57
CA ARG A 208 -13.72 -6.49 7.28
C ARG A 208 -13.54 -4.97 7.28
N ALA A 209 -13.97 -4.30 8.36
CA ALA A 209 -13.95 -2.84 8.45
C ALA A 209 -12.54 -2.23 8.44
N SER A 210 -11.52 -2.97 8.88
CA SER A 210 -10.12 -2.51 8.94
C SER A 210 -9.30 -2.90 7.71
N ARG A 211 -9.81 -3.78 6.85
CA ARG A 211 -9.09 -4.28 5.67
C ARG A 211 -8.79 -3.23 4.59
N PRO A 212 -9.64 -2.21 4.30
CA PRO A 212 -9.37 -1.28 3.21
C PRO A 212 -7.99 -0.61 3.30
N GLU A 213 -7.61 -0.14 4.49
CA GLU A 213 -6.31 0.53 4.69
C GLU A 213 -5.14 -0.46 4.59
N LEU A 214 -5.31 -1.68 5.12
CA LEU A 214 -4.30 -2.74 5.03
C LEU A 214 -4.09 -3.23 3.59
N VAL A 215 -5.16 -3.35 2.81
CA VAL A 215 -5.08 -3.69 1.38
C VAL A 215 -4.37 -2.58 0.61
N ALA A 216 -4.70 -1.31 0.87
CA ALA A 216 -4.01 -0.18 0.24
C ALA A 216 -2.50 -0.17 0.58
N ALA A 217 -2.14 -0.44 1.83
CA ALA A 217 -0.75 -0.52 2.25
C ALA A 217 0.00 -1.71 1.62
N LEU A 218 -0.66 -2.87 1.48
CA LEU A 218 -0.12 -4.03 0.75
C LEU A 218 0.18 -3.67 -0.71
N LEU A 219 -0.77 -3.04 -1.41
CA LEU A 219 -0.60 -2.64 -2.80
C LEU A 219 0.57 -1.66 -2.96
N ALA A 220 0.68 -0.68 -2.06
CA ALA A 220 1.78 0.27 -2.05
C ALA A 220 3.13 -0.43 -1.83
N ALA A 221 3.26 -1.26 -0.79
CA ALA A 221 4.50 -2.01 -0.51
C ALA A 221 4.89 -2.94 -1.68
N SER A 222 3.90 -3.55 -2.36
CA SER A 222 4.17 -4.38 -3.54
C SER A 222 4.66 -3.54 -4.73
N ALA A 223 4.16 -2.33 -4.90
CA ALA A 223 4.63 -1.41 -5.93
C ALA A 223 6.04 -0.90 -5.62
N ASP A 224 6.32 -0.56 -4.36
CA ASP A 224 7.64 -0.14 -3.89
C ASP A 224 8.66 -1.29 -4.07
N ALA A 225 8.29 -2.54 -3.76
CA ALA A 225 9.12 -3.71 -4.04
C ALA A 225 9.50 -3.82 -5.53
N ALA A 226 8.52 -3.65 -6.42
CA ALA A 226 8.75 -3.67 -7.86
C ALA A 226 9.62 -2.49 -8.34
N ALA A 227 9.44 -1.30 -7.76
CA ALA A 227 10.26 -0.12 -8.06
C ALA A 227 11.74 -0.32 -7.68
N TRP A 228 12.01 -1.07 -6.61
CA TRP A 228 13.36 -1.52 -6.23
C TRP A 228 13.83 -2.78 -6.98
N GLY A 229 13.07 -3.25 -7.97
CA GLY A 229 13.45 -4.37 -8.82
C GLY A 229 13.37 -5.74 -8.14
N ALA A 230 12.52 -5.89 -7.11
CA ALA A 230 12.27 -7.19 -6.51
C ALA A 230 11.70 -8.17 -7.56
N PRO A 231 12.03 -9.47 -7.50
CA PRO A 231 11.48 -10.45 -8.42
C PRO A 231 9.95 -10.46 -8.40
N THR A 232 9.34 -10.47 -9.58
CA THR A 232 7.89 -10.58 -9.73
C THR A 232 7.41 -11.96 -9.30
N THR A 233 6.42 -12.01 -8.42
CA THR A 233 5.74 -13.25 -8.01
C THR A 233 4.27 -13.21 -8.44
N ALA A 234 3.70 -14.39 -8.70
CA ALA A 234 2.28 -14.52 -9.03
C ALA A 234 1.38 -14.04 -7.88
N PHE A 235 1.81 -14.25 -6.63
CA PHE A 235 1.06 -13.91 -5.43
C PHE A 235 1.90 -13.08 -4.44
N PRO A 236 2.04 -11.75 -4.65
CA PRO A 236 2.72 -10.86 -3.72
C PRO A 236 2.15 -10.97 -2.29
N GLY A 237 3.04 -11.08 -1.30
CA GLY A 237 2.68 -11.20 0.12
C GLY A 237 2.29 -12.62 0.59
N LEU A 238 2.29 -13.62 -0.29
CA LEU A 238 2.00 -15.02 0.04
C LEU A 238 3.24 -15.89 -0.24
N PRO A 239 4.28 -15.82 0.61
CA PRO A 239 5.52 -16.58 0.42
C PRO A 239 5.31 -18.11 0.48
N GLU A 240 4.18 -18.57 1.00
CA GLU A 240 3.79 -19.98 0.95
C GLU A 240 3.29 -20.45 -0.43
N ARG A 241 3.23 -19.56 -1.44
CA ARG A 241 2.71 -19.83 -2.80
C ARG A 241 3.71 -19.56 -3.93
N VAL A 242 5.00 -19.55 -3.63
CA VAL A 242 6.05 -19.53 -4.67
C VAL A 242 6.23 -20.95 -5.23
N ASP A 243 5.72 -21.17 -6.44
CA ASP A 243 6.04 -22.30 -7.32
C ASP A 243 7.07 -21.88 -8.38
#